data_AF-A0A1X0S7V1-F1
#
_entry.id   AF-A0A1X0S7V1-F1
#
_cell.length_a   1.000
_cell.length_b   1.000
_cell.length_c   1.000
_cell.angle_alpha   90.00
_cell.angle_beta   90.00
_cell.angle_gamma   90.00
#
_symmetry.space_group_name_H-M   'P 1'
#
loop_
_entity.id
_entity.type
_entity.pdbx_description
1 polymer ?
#
loop_
_entity_poly.entity_id
_entity_poly.type
_entity_poly.pdbx_seq_one_letter_code
_entity_poly.pdbx_strand_id
1 'polypeptide(L)'
;MPHFTGFLHSAYLIGVPTIITWTQGGNNVYVTGTFNGWKHKIKLVKRQDIITHDFNAVLELPPGTHRLKFIVDDEWKCSNDLETATDPDGNLVNYLQVMDEEEEERLGEGEEDMVSSTESIDEEYTNTIPPELLALSESTESDGQRKPSTDWEKKQPQPPILPPHLDKVLLNSQTVSEEDNSVLHEPNHVTLNHLYACSIKDNVMALATTTRYRKKYVTTMYYRPAISKN
;
A
#
# COMPACT_ATOMS: atom_id res chain seq x y z
N MET A 1 -48.17 27.09 4.56
CA MET A 1 -47.20 26.57 3.59
C MET A 1 -46.15 27.64 3.32
N PRO A 2 -44.88 27.43 3.69
CA PRO A 2 -43.79 28.18 3.11
C PRO A 2 -43.08 27.32 2.06
N HIS A 3 -42.98 27.86 0.85
CA HIS A 3 -42.07 27.39 -0.20
C HIS A 3 -40.63 27.59 0.30
N PHE A 4 -39.90 26.49 0.49
CA PHE A 4 -38.45 26.51 0.57
C PHE A 4 -37.91 26.46 -0.86
N THR A 5 -37.55 27.62 -1.40
CA THR A 5 -36.72 27.70 -2.60
C THR A 5 -35.31 27.29 -2.19
N GLY A 6 -34.96 26.02 -2.43
CA GLY A 6 -33.59 25.55 -2.30
C GLY A 6 -32.71 26.31 -3.28
N PHE A 7 -31.85 27.17 -2.74
CA PHE A 7 -30.69 27.67 -3.47
C PHE A 7 -29.83 26.46 -3.82
N LEU A 8 -29.84 26.06 -5.09
CA LEU A 8 -28.80 25.20 -5.64
C LEU A 8 -27.48 25.97 -5.48
N HIS A 9 -26.70 25.61 -4.46
CA HIS A 9 -25.28 25.89 -4.46
C HIS A 9 -24.69 25.07 -5.60
N SER A 10 -24.69 25.67 -6.80
CA SER A 10 -23.70 25.36 -7.80
C SER A 10 -22.36 25.78 -7.21
N ALA A 11 -21.81 24.93 -6.35
CA ALA A 11 -20.42 25.04 -5.94
C ALA A 11 -19.62 24.99 -7.24
N TYR A 12 -19.09 26.14 -7.63
CA TYR A 12 -17.92 26.17 -8.48
C TYR A 12 -16.94 25.20 -7.83
N LEU A 13 -16.63 24.08 -8.49
CA LEU A 13 -15.56 23.20 -8.05
C LEU A 13 -14.28 24.02 -8.18
N ILE A 14 -13.90 24.68 -7.08
CA ILE A 14 -12.61 25.33 -6.95
C ILE A 14 -11.60 24.19 -7.08
N GLY A 15 -10.73 24.26 -8.09
CA GLY A 15 -9.68 23.27 -8.26
C GLY A 15 -8.73 23.32 -7.07
N VAL A 16 -8.21 22.16 -6.69
CA VAL A 16 -7.11 22.01 -5.75
C VAL A 16 -5.80 22.09 -6.55
N PRO A 17 -4.89 23.04 -6.22
CA PRO A 17 -3.61 23.15 -6.89
C PRO A 17 -2.77 21.88 -6.68
N THR A 18 -2.65 21.06 -7.72
CA THR A 18 -2.00 19.75 -7.66
C THR A 18 -0.72 19.75 -8.50
N ILE A 19 0.41 19.39 -7.88
CA ILE A 19 1.69 19.28 -8.58
C ILE A 19 1.76 17.92 -9.30
N ILE A 20 1.91 17.95 -10.62
CA ILE A 20 2.17 16.77 -11.44
C ILE A 20 3.66 16.73 -11.76
N THR A 21 4.31 15.62 -11.41
CA THR A 21 5.76 15.44 -11.59
C THR A 21 6.07 14.24 -12.49
N TRP A 22 7.12 14.37 -13.29
CA TRP A 22 7.72 13.30 -14.08
C TRP A 22 9.25 13.29 -13.88
N THR A 23 9.79 12.17 -13.42
CA THR A 23 11.20 12.03 -12.99
C THR A 23 12.06 11.18 -13.94
N GLN A 24 11.45 10.50 -14.92
CA GLN A 24 12.15 9.50 -15.74
C GLN A 24 12.87 10.10 -16.97
N GLY A 25 13.10 11.41 -16.99
CA GLY A 25 13.80 12.11 -18.08
C GLY A 25 13.02 12.17 -19.39
N GLY A 26 13.66 12.76 -20.42
CA GLY A 26 13.07 13.06 -21.73
C GLY A 26 13.41 14.47 -22.21
N ASN A 27 12.99 14.83 -23.42
CA ASN A 27 13.20 16.18 -23.96
C ASN A 27 11.93 17.03 -23.90
N ASN A 28 10.80 16.48 -24.34
CA ASN A 28 9.50 17.11 -24.31
C ASN A 28 8.51 16.23 -23.56
N VAL A 29 8.12 16.69 -22.37
CA VAL A 29 7.18 15.97 -21.50
C VAL A 29 5.86 16.73 -21.46
N TYR A 30 4.77 16.00 -21.67
CA TYR A 30 3.40 16.50 -21.54
C TYR A 30 2.57 15.56 -20.67
N VAL A 31 1.48 16.08 -20.11
CA VAL A 31 0.44 15.30 -19.42
C VAL A 31 -0.92 15.59 -20.03
N THR A 32 -1.78 14.57 -20.03
CA THR A 32 -3.19 14.67 -20.39
C THR A 32 -4.01 13.68 -19.55
N GLY A 33 -5.30 13.92 -19.39
CA GLY A 33 -6.10 13.09 -18.49
C GLY A 33 -7.59 13.41 -18.48
N THR A 34 -8.30 12.82 -17.53
CA THR A 34 -9.74 13.00 -17.36
C THR A 34 -10.12 14.46 -17.11
N PHE A 35 -9.28 15.22 -16.41
CA PHE A 35 -9.50 16.63 -16.08
C PHE A 35 -9.57 17.56 -17.31
N ASN A 36 -9.02 17.15 -18.46
CA ASN A 36 -9.16 17.88 -19.72
C ASN A 36 -9.82 17.05 -20.83
N GLY A 37 -10.49 15.95 -20.43
CA GLY A 37 -11.18 15.03 -21.34
C GLY A 37 -10.27 14.39 -22.38
N TRP A 38 -8.97 14.25 -22.11
CA TRP A 38 -7.97 13.67 -23.04
C TRP A 38 -7.80 14.42 -24.36
N LYS A 39 -8.25 15.69 -24.45
CA LYS A 39 -8.29 16.44 -25.72
C LYS A 39 -7.02 17.20 -26.06
N HIS A 40 -6.31 17.67 -25.03
CA HIS A 40 -5.13 18.52 -25.18
C HIS A 40 -3.99 18.01 -24.31
N LYS A 41 -2.76 18.32 -24.72
CA LYS A 41 -1.55 17.99 -23.97
C LYS A 41 -1.04 19.23 -23.25
N ILE A 42 -0.80 19.12 -21.95
CA ILE A 42 -0.26 20.20 -21.12
C ILE A 42 1.24 19.98 -21.00
N LYS A 43 2.06 20.96 -21.41
CA LYS A 43 3.52 20.83 -21.38
C LYS A 43 4.03 20.98 -19.95
N LEU A 44 4.87 20.05 -19.52
CA LEU A 44 5.58 20.17 -18.24
C LEU A 44 6.85 20.99 -18.42
N VAL A 45 7.19 21.74 -17.37
CA VAL A 45 8.39 22.57 -17.30
C VAL A 45 9.53 21.73 -16.74
N LYS A 46 10.65 21.68 -17.45
CA LYS A 46 11.86 21.04 -16.96
C LYS A 46 12.39 21.83 -15.76
N ARG A 47 12.71 21.15 -14.67
CA ARG A 47 13.30 21.76 -13.49
C ARG A 47 14.73 22.22 -13.82
N GLN A 48 15.13 23.39 -13.31
CA GLN A 48 16.37 24.08 -13.71
C GLN A 48 17.60 23.63 -12.90
N ASP A 49 17.42 22.73 -11.94
CA ASP A 49 18.48 22.11 -11.16
C ASP A 49 19.28 21.11 -12.00
N ILE A 50 20.60 21.16 -11.87
CA ILE A 50 21.54 20.43 -12.73
C ILE A 50 21.57 18.91 -12.43
N ILE A 51 20.94 18.49 -11.33
CA ILE A 51 21.05 17.12 -10.79
C ILE A 51 19.81 16.28 -11.14
N THR A 52 18.61 16.86 -11.16
CA THR A 52 17.36 16.11 -11.42
C THR A 52 16.91 16.30 -12.87
N HIS A 53 16.48 15.21 -13.52
CA HIS A 53 15.94 15.25 -14.88
C HIS A 53 14.41 15.43 -14.85
N ASP A 54 13.93 16.19 -13.87
CA ASP A 54 12.53 16.26 -13.49
C ASP A 54 11.77 17.29 -14.32
N PHE A 55 10.50 17.01 -14.52
CA PHE A 55 9.54 17.89 -15.16
C PHE A 55 8.33 18.04 -14.25
N ASN A 56 7.76 19.24 -14.17
CA ASN A 56 6.53 19.45 -13.40
C ASN A 56 5.55 20.45 -14.03
N ALA A 57 4.31 20.40 -13.57
CA ALA A 57 3.28 21.39 -13.83
C ALA A 57 2.31 21.44 -12.63
N VAL A 58 1.80 22.62 -12.32
CA VAL A 58 0.72 22.78 -11.33
C VAL A 58 -0.61 22.83 -12.08
N LEU A 59 -1.53 21.93 -11.75
CA LEU A 59 -2.86 21.84 -12.33
C LEU A 59 -3.93 22.06 -11.27
N GLU A 60 -4.92 22.89 -11.57
CA GLU A 60 -6.11 23.04 -10.74
C GLU A 60 -7.06 21.87 -11.01
N LEU A 61 -7.09 20.90 -10.10
CA LEU A 61 -7.87 19.67 -10.26
C LEU A 61 -9.03 19.63 -9.26
N PRO A 62 -10.28 19.38 -9.69
CA PRO A 62 -11.36 19.14 -8.74
C PRO A 62 -11.04 17.96 -7.81
N PRO A 63 -11.50 17.96 -6.55
CA PRO A 63 -11.40 16.79 -5.69
C PRO A 63 -11.98 15.54 -6.34
N GLY A 64 -11.33 14.40 -6.12
CA GLY A 64 -11.69 13.09 -6.66
C GLY A 64 -10.56 12.39 -7.41
N THR A 65 -10.91 11.25 -8.01
CA THR A 65 -9.95 10.41 -8.74
C THR A 65 -9.81 10.85 -10.19
N HIS A 66 -8.59 11.17 -10.59
CA HIS A 66 -8.23 11.50 -11.97
C HIS A 66 -7.40 10.39 -12.59
N ARG A 67 -7.64 10.12 -13.88
CA ARG A 67 -6.77 9.26 -14.69
C ARG A 67 -5.95 10.12 -15.62
N LEU A 68 -4.68 9.81 -15.75
CA LEU A 68 -3.76 10.58 -16.58
C LEU A 68 -2.73 9.69 -17.27
N LYS A 69 -2.11 10.24 -18.31
CA LYS A 69 -0.98 9.63 -18.99
C LYS A 69 0.00 10.70 -19.44
N PHE A 70 1.28 10.35 -19.46
CA PHE A 70 2.33 11.22 -19.94
C PHE A 70 2.59 10.95 -21.42
N ILE A 71 3.00 11.99 -22.14
CA ILE A 71 3.49 11.91 -23.50
C ILE A 71 4.92 12.44 -23.45
N VAL A 72 5.88 11.54 -23.60
CA VAL A 72 7.31 11.83 -23.46
C VAL A 72 7.97 11.52 -24.80
N ASP A 73 8.49 12.56 -25.45
CA ASP A 73 9.11 12.44 -26.78
C ASP A 73 8.18 11.69 -27.77
N ASP A 74 6.90 12.10 -27.76
CA ASP A 74 5.80 11.57 -28.58
C ASP A 74 5.35 10.12 -28.28
N GLU A 75 5.87 9.52 -27.20
CA GLU A 75 5.45 8.22 -26.70
C GLU A 75 4.56 8.32 -25.46
N TRP A 76 3.49 7.52 -25.42
CA TRP A 76 2.59 7.44 -24.28
C TRP A 76 3.18 6.58 -23.16
N LYS A 77 3.40 7.18 -21.98
CA LYS A 77 4.02 6.51 -20.82
C LYS A 77 3.21 6.73 -19.54
N CYS A 78 3.36 5.79 -18.62
CA CYS A 78 2.90 5.97 -17.23
C CYS A 78 4.10 6.37 -16.37
N SER A 79 3.87 7.19 -15.35
CA SER A 79 4.87 7.47 -14.32
C SER A 79 5.04 6.25 -13.41
N ASN A 80 6.28 5.95 -13.03
CA ASN A 80 6.59 4.95 -12.01
C ASN A 80 6.27 5.46 -10.59
N ASP A 81 6.14 6.78 -10.42
CA ASP A 81 5.88 7.44 -9.13
C ASP A 81 4.38 7.55 -8.82
N LEU A 82 3.52 7.16 -9.77
CA LEU A 82 2.06 7.21 -9.63
C LEU A 82 1.48 5.81 -9.77
N GLU A 83 0.41 5.55 -9.03
CA GLU A 83 -0.32 4.29 -9.15
C GLU A 83 -0.78 4.05 -10.59
N THR A 84 -0.80 2.79 -11.02
CA THR A 84 -1.25 2.39 -12.36
C THR A 84 -2.34 1.35 -12.27
N ALA A 85 -3.34 1.46 -13.16
CA ALA A 85 -4.32 0.41 -13.39
C ALA A 85 -4.87 0.50 -14.82
N THR A 86 -5.64 -0.51 -15.20
CA THR A 86 -6.29 -0.59 -16.50
C THR A 86 -7.61 0.18 -16.48
N ASP A 87 -7.81 1.06 -17.47
CA ASP A 87 -9.08 1.77 -17.66
C ASP A 87 -10.17 0.85 -18.29
N PRO A 88 -11.44 1.29 -18.37
CA PRO A 88 -12.51 0.48 -18.97
C PRO A 88 -12.28 0.07 -20.43
N ASP A 89 -11.41 0.79 -21.15
CA ASP A 89 -11.07 0.54 -22.55
C ASP A 89 -9.85 -0.41 -22.68
N GLY A 90 -9.28 -0.87 -21.57
CA GLY A 90 -8.15 -1.81 -21.54
C GLY A 90 -6.77 -1.15 -21.54
N ASN A 91 -6.68 0.17 -21.41
CA ASN A 91 -5.40 0.89 -21.45
C ASN A 91 -4.79 1.02 -20.05
N LEU A 92 -3.49 0.78 -19.94
CA LEU A 92 -2.74 1.11 -18.73
C LEU A 92 -2.58 2.64 -18.62
N VAL A 93 -3.01 3.21 -17.49
CA VAL A 93 -2.98 4.64 -17.16
C VAL A 93 -2.57 4.86 -15.70
N ASN A 94 -2.10 6.06 -15.37
CA ASN A 94 -1.89 6.46 -13.98
C ASN A 94 -3.18 6.95 -13.33
N TYR A 95 -3.28 6.74 -12.02
CA TYR A 95 -4.35 7.23 -11.16
C TYR A 95 -3.79 8.25 -10.17
N LEU A 96 -4.56 9.31 -9.93
CA LEU A 96 -4.23 10.38 -9.00
C LEU A 96 -5.48 10.72 -8.20
N GLN A 97 -5.42 10.54 -6.88
CA GLN A 97 -6.48 10.97 -5.97
C GLN A 97 -6.18 12.39 -5.50
N VAL A 98 -7.11 13.31 -5.74
CA VAL A 98 -7.07 14.68 -5.21
C VAL A 98 -8.07 14.73 -4.06
N MET A 99 -7.61 15.04 -2.86
CA MET A 99 -8.47 15.18 -1.67
C MET A 99 -8.95 16.62 -1.55
N ASP A 100 -10.09 16.84 -0.91
CA ASP A 100 -10.47 18.16 -0.45
C ASP A 100 -9.90 18.43 0.96
N GLU A 101 -9.91 19.71 1.36
CA GLU A 101 -9.38 20.16 2.65
C GLU A 101 -10.09 19.44 3.82
N GLU A 102 -11.39 19.14 3.70
CA GLU A 102 -12.17 18.45 4.74
C GLU A 102 -11.80 16.95 4.87
N GLU A 103 -11.53 16.26 3.77
CA GLU A 103 -11.04 14.88 3.76
C GLU A 103 -9.60 14.78 4.27
N GLU A 104 -8.75 15.74 3.93
CA GLU A 104 -7.37 15.80 4.41
C GLU A 104 -7.31 16.02 5.94
N GLU A 105 -8.11 16.93 6.48
CA GLU A 105 -8.23 17.14 7.95
C GLU A 105 -8.71 15.88 8.68
N ARG A 106 -9.72 15.19 8.13
CA ARG A 106 -10.27 13.95 8.71
C ARG A 106 -9.30 12.77 8.69
N LEU A 107 -8.36 12.74 7.74
CA LEU A 107 -7.33 11.71 7.64
C LEU A 107 -6.08 12.08 8.44
N GLY A 108 -5.75 13.37 8.53
CA GLY A 108 -4.62 13.89 9.30
C GLY A 108 -4.76 13.71 10.82
N GLU A 109 -5.98 13.75 11.36
CA GLU A 109 -6.26 13.44 12.78
C GLU A 109 -5.91 11.97 13.17
N GLY A 110 -5.65 11.09 12.20
CA GLY A 110 -5.27 9.69 12.42
C GLY A 110 -3.77 9.38 12.25
N GLU A 111 -2.95 10.33 11.80
CA GLU A 111 -1.54 10.09 11.44
C GLU A 111 -0.52 10.52 12.51
N GLU A 112 -0.93 11.25 13.56
CA GLU A 112 -0.02 11.71 14.62
C GLU A 112 0.62 10.56 15.44
N ASP A 113 0.06 9.34 15.37
CA ASP A 113 0.60 8.15 16.04
C ASP A 113 1.52 7.27 15.16
N MET A 114 1.81 7.66 13.92
CA MET A 114 2.64 6.85 13.00
C MET A 114 3.75 7.61 12.27
N VAL A 115 4.23 8.72 12.84
CA VAL A 115 5.42 9.44 12.36
C VAL A 115 6.72 8.88 12.97
N SER A 116 7.17 7.74 12.45
CA SER A 116 8.58 7.37 12.52
C SER A 116 8.95 6.56 11.29
N SER A 117 9.54 7.24 10.30
CA SER A 117 10.38 6.74 9.18
C SER A 117 9.97 7.27 7.80
N THR A 118 9.97 8.59 7.62
CA THR A 118 10.12 9.23 6.30
C THR A 118 11.22 10.29 6.36
N GLU A 119 12.37 9.91 6.90
CA GLU A 119 13.62 10.52 6.43
C GLU A 119 14.03 9.76 5.17
N SER A 120 14.05 10.47 4.04
CA SER A 120 14.70 10.02 2.82
C SER A 120 16.18 9.85 3.11
N ILE A 121 16.61 8.64 3.46
CA ILE A 121 18.02 8.29 3.46
C ILE A 121 18.41 8.22 1.98
N ASP A 122 19.28 9.12 1.54
CA ASP A 122 20.01 9.00 0.28
C ASP A 122 20.90 7.75 0.37
N GLU A 123 20.32 6.55 0.22
CA GLU A 123 21.05 5.29 0.20
C GLU A 123 21.68 5.10 -1.18
N GLU A 124 22.89 5.61 -1.32
CA GLU A 124 23.77 5.24 -2.41
C GLU A 124 24.04 3.72 -2.31
N TYR A 125 23.56 2.97 -3.31
CA TYR A 125 23.67 1.51 -3.33
C TYR A 125 25.13 1.10 -3.26
N THR A 126 25.53 0.53 -2.12
CA THR A 126 26.91 0.10 -1.89
C THR A 126 27.01 -1.41 -2.03
N ASN A 127 27.99 -1.86 -2.80
CA ASN A 127 28.37 -3.28 -2.87
C ASN A 127 29.33 -3.68 -1.74
N THR A 128 29.63 -2.74 -0.82
CA THR A 128 30.51 -2.98 0.32
C THR A 128 29.70 -3.61 1.42
N ILE A 129 29.91 -4.91 1.65
CA ILE A 129 29.25 -5.63 2.74
C ILE A 129 29.77 -5.04 4.06
N PRO A 130 28.88 -4.58 4.96
CA PRO A 130 29.27 -4.10 6.28
C PRO A 130 30.17 -5.10 7.02
N PRO A 131 31.23 -4.65 7.70
CA PRO A 131 32.14 -5.53 8.43
C PRO A 131 31.42 -6.44 9.45
N GLU A 132 30.29 -6.01 10.02
CA GLU A 132 29.50 -6.86 10.92
C GLU A 132 28.91 -8.09 10.21
N LEU A 133 28.49 -7.97 8.95
CA LEU A 133 27.94 -9.09 8.18
C LEU A 133 29.02 -10.10 7.77
N LEU A 134 30.24 -9.63 7.53
CA LEU A 134 31.41 -10.50 7.31
C LEU A 134 31.81 -11.25 8.60
N ALA A 135 31.76 -10.58 9.75
CA ALA A 135 32.02 -11.24 11.04
C ALA A 135 30.99 -12.34 11.37
N LEU A 136 29.75 -12.17 10.92
CA LEU A 136 28.69 -13.19 11.06
C LEU A 136 28.94 -14.38 10.13
N SER A 137 29.43 -14.18 8.90
CA SER A 137 29.70 -15.29 7.98
C SER A 137 30.89 -16.14 8.43
N GLU A 138 31.96 -15.52 8.94
CA GLU A 138 33.14 -16.23 9.48
C GLU A 138 32.80 -17.10 10.70
N SER A 139 31.75 -16.74 11.46
CA SER A 139 31.32 -17.50 12.63
C SER A 139 30.64 -18.84 12.33
N THR A 140 30.38 -19.15 11.04
CA THR A 140 29.61 -20.35 10.64
C THR A 140 30.46 -21.58 10.31
N GLU A 141 31.78 -21.46 10.22
CA GLU A 141 32.66 -22.58 9.81
C GLU A 141 33.32 -23.34 10.97
N SER A 142 33.18 -22.91 12.23
CA SER A 142 33.74 -23.65 13.38
C SER A 142 32.65 -24.21 14.29
N ASP A 143 32.52 -25.53 14.23
CA ASP A 143 31.81 -26.46 15.10
C ASP A 143 31.58 -26.00 16.57
N GLY A 144 30.33 -26.16 17.05
CA GLY A 144 30.09 -26.66 18.40
C GLY A 144 29.44 -25.77 19.47
N GLN A 145 29.66 -24.45 19.53
CA GLN A 145 29.10 -23.63 20.63
C GLN A 145 28.75 -22.21 20.19
N ARG A 146 27.46 -21.97 19.88
CA ARG A 146 26.90 -20.61 19.82
C ARG A 146 27.06 -19.96 21.19
N LYS A 147 28.00 -19.02 21.34
CA LYS A 147 28.02 -18.10 22.48
C LYS A 147 26.83 -17.15 22.33
N PRO A 148 25.84 -17.17 23.23
CA PRO A 148 24.75 -16.22 23.17
C PRO A 148 25.21 -14.94 23.86
N SER A 149 25.68 -13.98 23.07
CA SER A 149 25.24 -12.59 23.19
C SER A 149 26.08 -11.74 22.25
N THR A 150 25.52 -11.42 21.12
CA THR A 150 25.84 -10.18 20.47
C THR A 150 25.23 -9.04 21.30
N ASP A 151 25.99 -8.00 21.62
CA ASP A 151 25.49 -6.87 22.42
C ASP A 151 24.29 -6.14 21.78
N TRP A 152 24.02 -6.37 20.49
CA TRP A 152 22.82 -5.88 19.81
C TRP A 152 21.54 -6.58 20.30
N GLU A 153 21.60 -7.85 20.71
CA GLU A 153 20.46 -8.63 21.19
C GLU A 153 20.02 -8.14 22.58
N LYS A 154 20.98 -7.72 23.41
CA LYS A 154 20.72 -7.09 24.72
C LYS A 154 20.11 -5.68 24.62
N LYS A 155 20.27 -5.01 23.47
CA LYS A 155 19.72 -3.66 23.20
C LYS A 155 18.35 -3.69 22.53
N GLN A 156 17.82 -4.87 22.17
CA GLN A 156 16.49 -4.96 21.57
C GLN A 156 15.41 -4.57 22.59
N PRO A 157 14.38 -3.79 22.19
CA PRO A 157 13.21 -3.60 23.02
C PRO A 157 12.52 -4.95 23.27
N GLN A 158 11.81 -5.05 24.40
CA GLN A 158 11.03 -6.26 24.66
C GLN A 158 9.97 -6.43 23.56
N PRO A 159 9.75 -7.68 23.08
CA PRO A 159 8.76 -7.92 22.05
C PRO A 159 7.37 -7.49 22.56
N PRO A 160 6.52 -6.95 21.68
CA PRO A 160 5.19 -6.52 22.06
C PRO A 160 4.36 -7.70 22.58
N ILE A 161 3.45 -7.39 23.49
CA ILE A 161 2.49 -8.36 24.00
C ILE A 161 1.52 -8.74 22.88
N LEU A 162 1.16 -10.01 22.78
CA LEU A 162 0.18 -10.50 21.81
C LEU A 162 -1.15 -9.73 21.98
N PRO A 163 -1.65 -9.05 20.94
CA PRO A 163 -2.94 -8.38 21.02
C PRO A 163 -4.05 -9.40 21.33
N PRO A 164 -4.93 -9.14 22.32
CA PRO A 164 -5.96 -10.09 22.75
C PRO A 164 -6.97 -10.44 21.65
N HIS A 165 -7.06 -9.60 20.61
CA HIS A 165 -7.90 -9.85 19.44
C HIS A 165 -7.47 -11.11 18.65
N LEU A 166 -6.18 -11.45 18.64
CA LEU A 166 -5.67 -12.62 17.91
C LEU A 166 -5.92 -13.95 18.63
N ASP A 167 -6.27 -13.90 19.91
CA ASP A 167 -6.65 -15.08 20.70
C ASP A 167 -8.03 -15.64 20.29
N LYS A 168 -8.90 -14.76 19.74
CA LYS A 168 -10.23 -15.14 19.26
C LYS A 168 -10.15 -15.67 17.82
N VAL A 169 -10.07 -16.99 17.70
CA VAL A 169 -10.10 -17.68 16.40
C VAL A 169 -11.53 -17.79 15.89
N LEU A 170 -11.82 -17.18 14.73
CA LEU A 170 -13.15 -17.21 14.10
C LEU A 170 -13.65 -18.65 13.84
N LEU A 171 -12.76 -19.56 13.45
CA LEU A 171 -13.11 -20.95 13.15
C LEU A 171 -13.47 -21.79 14.39
N ASN A 172 -13.20 -21.29 15.60
CA ASN A 172 -13.57 -21.95 16.85
C ASN A 172 -14.89 -21.41 17.43
N SER A 173 -15.55 -20.46 16.76
CA SER A 173 -16.83 -19.92 17.22
C SER A 173 -17.97 -20.92 17.03
N GLN A 174 -19.08 -20.67 17.72
CA GLN A 174 -20.32 -21.42 17.49
C GLN A 174 -20.87 -21.14 16.08
N THR A 175 -21.67 -22.06 15.56
CA THR A 175 -22.33 -21.94 14.26
C THR A 175 -23.35 -20.80 14.28
N VAL A 176 -23.37 -19.99 13.21
CA VAL A 176 -24.26 -18.82 13.11
C VAL A 176 -25.62 -19.17 12.52
N SER A 177 -25.66 -20.19 11.67
CA SER A 177 -26.85 -20.65 10.96
C SER A 177 -27.06 -22.14 11.22
N GLU A 178 -28.31 -22.55 11.42
CA GLU A 178 -28.69 -23.97 11.50
C GLU A 178 -28.81 -24.62 10.11
N GLU A 179 -28.95 -23.80 9.06
CA GLU A 179 -29.17 -24.26 7.68
C GLU A 179 -27.87 -24.39 6.89
N ASP A 180 -26.84 -23.59 7.21
CA ASP A 180 -25.59 -23.51 6.45
C ASP A 180 -24.34 -23.37 7.35
N ASN A 181 -23.54 -24.43 7.39
CA ASN A 181 -22.29 -24.50 8.17
C ASN A 181 -21.13 -23.68 7.57
N SER A 182 -21.28 -23.15 6.35
CA SER A 182 -20.25 -22.31 5.72
C SER A 182 -20.33 -20.83 6.14
N VAL A 183 -21.42 -20.43 6.80
CA VAL A 183 -21.63 -19.05 7.28
C VAL A 183 -20.94 -18.85 8.62
N LEU A 184 -19.98 -17.92 8.64
CA LEU A 184 -19.23 -17.51 9.83
C LEU A 184 -19.70 -16.14 10.33
N HIS A 185 -19.36 -15.82 11.58
CA HIS A 185 -19.60 -14.48 12.13
C HIS A 185 -18.77 -13.43 11.39
N GLU A 186 -19.21 -12.16 11.46
CA GLU A 186 -18.40 -11.05 10.95
C GLU A 186 -17.10 -10.94 11.77
N PRO A 187 -15.92 -11.06 11.13
CA PRO A 187 -14.65 -10.96 11.82
C PRO A 187 -14.33 -9.52 12.23
N ASN A 188 -13.52 -9.37 13.29
CA ASN A 188 -12.90 -8.09 13.58
C ASN A 188 -11.86 -7.77 12.47
N HIS A 189 -11.80 -6.52 12.02
CA HIS A 189 -10.87 -6.10 10.97
C HIS A 189 -9.40 -6.37 11.33
N VAL A 190 -9.04 -6.31 12.62
CA VAL A 190 -7.68 -6.57 13.13
C VAL A 190 -7.27 -8.04 12.96
N THR A 191 -8.22 -8.98 12.88
CA THR A 191 -7.90 -10.41 12.72
C THR A 191 -7.78 -10.86 11.27
N LEU A 192 -8.05 -9.96 10.31
CA LEU A 192 -7.91 -10.24 8.89
C LEU A 192 -6.44 -10.41 8.52
N ASN A 193 -6.18 -11.24 7.50
CA ASN A 193 -4.85 -11.53 6.95
C ASN A 193 -3.86 -12.20 7.93
N HIS A 194 -4.28 -12.48 9.17
CA HIS A 194 -3.52 -13.33 10.07
C HIS A 194 -3.63 -14.81 9.64
N LEU A 195 -2.54 -15.55 9.82
CA LEU A 195 -2.49 -16.98 9.55
C LEU A 195 -2.93 -17.76 10.78
N TYR A 196 -3.96 -18.58 10.62
CA TYR A 196 -4.35 -19.60 11.57
C TYR A 196 -3.82 -20.96 11.10
N ALA A 197 -3.34 -21.76 12.03
CA ALA A 197 -2.87 -23.11 11.75
C ALA A 197 -3.38 -24.06 12.83
N CYS A 198 -3.80 -25.26 12.43
CA CYS A 198 -3.99 -26.34 13.39
C CYS A 198 -2.69 -27.13 13.55
N SER A 199 -2.54 -27.81 14.68
CA SER A 199 -1.45 -28.78 14.86
C SER A 199 -1.53 -29.86 13.77
N ILE A 200 -0.39 -30.18 13.17
CA ILE A 200 -0.28 -31.22 12.14
C ILE A 200 -0.77 -32.54 12.73
N LYS A 201 -1.72 -33.19 12.04
CA LYS A 201 -2.25 -34.51 12.38
C LYS A 201 -2.33 -35.35 11.12
N ASP A 202 -2.06 -36.66 11.24
CA ASP A 202 -2.14 -37.61 10.14
C ASP A 202 -1.34 -37.21 8.88
N ASN A 203 -0.15 -36.62 9.09
CA ASN A 203 0.68 -36.06 8.01
C ASN A 203 -0.03 -34.99 7.16
N VAL A 204 -1.01 -34.28 7.71
CA VAL A 204 -1.70 -33.16 7.05
C VAL A 204 -1.56 -31.90 7.91
N MET A 205 -1.17 -30.81 7.26
CA MET A 205 -1.22 -29.46 7.81
C MET A 205 -2.44 -28.75 7.24
N ALA A 206 -3.28 -28.18 8.12
CA ALA A 206 -4.33 -27.26 7.70
C ALA A 206 -3.97 -25.83 8.11
N LEU A 207 -4.03 -24.94 7.14
CA LEU A 207 -3.83 -23.50 7.29
C LEU A 207 -5.12 -22.78 6.95
N ALA A 208 -5.38 -21.66 7.61
CA ALA A 208 -6.52 -20.81 7.29
C ALA A 208 -6.16 -19.34 7.38
N THR A 209 -6.79 -18.52 6.55
CA THR A 209 -6.72 -17.06 6.67
C THR A 209 -8.05 -16.45 6.27
N THR A 210 -8.40 -15.33 6.87
CA THR A 210 -9.63 -14.59 6.56
C THR A 210 -9.26 -13.32 5.81
N THR A 211 -9.80 -13.15 4.61
CA THR A 211 -9.56 -11.99 3.75
C THR A 211 -10.86 -11.25 3.49
N ARG A 212 -10.77 -9.94 3.22
CA ARG A 212 -11.91 -9.11 2.84
C ARG A 212 -11.93 -8.91 1.33
N TYR A 213 -13.06 -9.20 0.70
CA TYR A 213 -13.36 -8.83 -0.68
C TYR A 213 -14.50 -7.81 -0.70
N ARG A 214 -14.17 -6.54 -0.97
CA ARG A 214 -15.10 -5.41 -0.86
C ARG A 214 -15.76 -5.35 0.53
N LYS A 215 -17.07 -5.62 0.60
CA LYS A 215 -17.88 -5.63 1.84
C LYS A 215 -18.17 -7.05 2.35
N LYS A 216 -17.44 -8.05 1.89
CA LYS A 216 -17.61 -9.47 2.24
C LYS A 216 -16.30 -10.03 2.78
N TYR A 217 -16.39 -11.07 3.60
CA TYR A 217 -15.25 -11.74 4.21
C TYR A 217 -15.27 -13.21 3.80
N VAL A 218 -14.10 -13.74 3.51
CA VAL A 218 -13.92 -15.13 3.09
C VAL A 218 -12.79 -15.73 3.91
N THR A 219 -13.09 -16.83 4.61
CA THR A 219 -12.07 -17.64 5.30
C THR A 219 -11.70 -18.81 4.42
N THR A 220 -10.48 -18.80 3.91
CA THR A 220 -9.96 -19.85 3.03
C THR A 220 -9.17 -20.85 3.87
N MET A 221 -9.49 -22.14 3.75
CA MET A 221 -8.75 -23.23 4.36
C MET A 221 -7.91 -23.96 3.31
N TYR A 222 -6.62 -24.17 3.59
CA TYR A 222 -5.69 -24.87 2.74
C TYR A 222 -5.14 -26.10 3.47
N TYR A 223 -5.39 -27.27 2.90
CA TYR A 223 -4.90 -28.55 3.40
C TYR A 223 -3.74 -29.03 2.53
N ARG A 224 -2.60 -29.31 3.16
CA ARG A 224 -1.42 -29.86 2.47
C ARG A 224 -0.83 -31.05 3.21
N PRO A 225 -0.35 -32.08 2.52
CA PRO A 225 0.47 -33.12 3.14
C PRO A 225 1.73 -32.52 3.78
N ALA A 226 1.96 -32.83 5.05
CA ALA A 226 3.21 -32.61 5.75
C ALA A 226 4.11 -33.82 5.48
N ILE A 227 5.01 -33.69 4.51
CA ILE A 227 5.95 -34.77 4.15
C ILE A 227 6.86 -35.02 5.35
N SER A 228 6.81 -36.23 5.92
CA SER A 228 7.86 -36.73 6.80
C SER A 228 9.11 -36.96 5.95
N LYS A 229 10.20 -36.25 6.23
CA LYS A 229 11.51 -36.66 5.70
C LYS A 229 11.88 -37.96 6.42
N ASN A 230 11.77 -39.08 5.71
CA ASN A 230 12.46 -40.31 6.09
C ASN A 230 13.96 -40.13 5.94
#